data_AF-A0A7X5ECG7-F1
#
_entry.id   AF-A0A7X5ECG7-F1
#
_cell.length_a   1.000
_cell.length_b   1.000
_cell.length_c   1.000
_cell.angle_alpha   90.00
_cell.angle_beta   90.00
_cell.angle_gamma   90.00
#
_symmetry.space_group_name_H-M   'P 1'
#
loop_
_entity.id
_entity.type
_entity.pdbx_description
1 polymer ?
#
loop_
_entity_poly.entity_id
_entity_poly.type
_entity_poly.pdbx_seq_one_letter_code
_entity_poly.pdbx_strand_id
1 'polypeptide(L)'
;MFWAKRKEDITVEAKKICPTLETGKKYNKSYNAIRGFAAAGIFLSHMSYLEDSDVLFWRGLYTLFFRHGSSCSSLFYIMSGFFALYTWKDTNFRKYISGKMKKIYPLVLGVLLLAIAIDVAMGGSETVSGNIAVGSRKWWFNVFMGITMLKAFVPWESTFYSFHGPSWYMSALVV
;
A
#
# COMPACT_ATOMS: atom_id res chain seq x y z
N MET A 1 13.49 -51.70 15.17
CA MET A 1 13.46 -51.53 13.70
C MET A 1 12.18 -50.86 13.18
N PHE A 2 10.99 -51.19 13.71
CA PHE A 2 9.69 -50.62 13.28
C PHE A 2 9.52 -49.11 13.50
N TRP A 3 10.16 -48.55 14.53
CA TRP A 3 10.08 -47.13 14.88
C TRP A 3 10.94 -46.21 14.00
N ALA A 4 12.04 -46.73 13.42
CA ALA A 4 12.90 -45.96 12.53
C ALA A 4 12.21 -45.75 11.16
N LYS A 5 11.61 -46.81 10.63
CA LYS A 5 10.87 -46.78 9.35
C LYS A 5 9.66 -45.83 9.40
N ARG A 6 8.92 -45.82 10.51
CA ARG A 6 7.80 -44.87 10.70
C ARG A 6 8.23 -43.40 10.75
N LYS A 7 9.42 -43.09 11.30
CA LYS A 7 9.97 -41.72 11.27
C LYS A 7 10.38 -41.31 9.86
N GLU A 8 10.99 -42.21 9.10
CA GLU A 8 11.32 -41.99 7.69
C GLU A 8 10.06 -41.78 6.84
N ASP A 9 9.02 -42.60 7.01
CA ASP A 9 7.78 -42.46 6.27
C ASP A 9 7.04 -41.13 6.59
N ILE A 10 7.01 -40.71 7.86
CA ILE A 10 6.43 -39.42 8.27
C ILE A 10 7.25 -38.23 7.72
N THR A 11 8.58 -38.34 7.70
CA THR A 11 9.43 -37.27 7.16
C THR A 11 9.35 -37.17 5.64
N VAL A 12 9.16 -38.29 4.94
CA VAL A 12 8.95 -38.33 3.49
C VAL A 12 7.57 -37.80 3.11
N GLU A 13 6.51 -38.15 3.84
CA GLU A 13 5.16 -37.59 3.66
C GLU A 13 5.11 -36.09 3.98
N ALA A 14 5.71 -35.65 5.09
CA ALA A 14 5.78 -34.23 5.44
C ALA A 14 6.53 -33.41 4.38
N LYS A 15 7.54 -33.99 3.73
CA LYS A 15 8.30 -33.37 2.62
C LYS A 15 7.54 -33.41 1.28
N LYS A 16 6.52 -34.27 1.14
CA LYS A 16 5.60 -34.29 0.00
C LYS A 16 4.49 -33.24 0.13
N ILE A 17 4.04 -32.98 1.37
CA ILE A 17 3.00 -31.99 1.68
C ILE A 17 3.57 -30.57 1.76
N CYS A 18 4.81 -30.41 2.24
CA CYS A 18 5.57 -29.18 2.07
C CYS A 18 6.34 -29.26 0.74
N PRO A 19 5.82 -28.69 -0.37
CA PRO A 19 6.62 -28.58 -1.59
C PRO A 19 7.96 -27.96 -1.20
N THR A 20 9.02 -28.70 -1.48
CA THR A 20 10.40 -28.29 -1.27
C THR A 20 10.56 -26.84 -1.73
N LEU A 21 11.01 -26.01 -0.80
CA LEU A 21 11.32 -24.59 -0.88
C LEU A 21 12.45 -24.28 -1.89
N GLU A 22 12.53 -24.99 -3.02
CA GLU A 22 13.40 -24.66 -4.16
C GLU A 22 12.76 -23.59 -5.07
N THR A 23 11.54 -23.15 -4.78
CA THR A 23 10.88 -22.04 -5.51
C THR A 23 11.18 -20.65 -4.93
N GLY A 24 12.30 -20.49 -4.21
CA GLY A 24 12.68 -19.27 -3.49
C GLY A 24 12.91 -18.00 -4.33
N LYS A 25 12.73 -18.04 -5.65
CA LYS A 25 12.82 -16.87 -6.55
C LYS A 25 11.87 -16.89 -7.75
N LYS A 26 10.81 -17.70 -7.75
CA LYS A 26 9.81 -17.60 -8.83
C LYS A 26 8.89 -16.42 -8.53
N TYR A 27 9.35 -15.22 -8.88
CA TYR A 27 8.58 -13.98 -8.88
C TYR A 27 7.29 -14.25 -9.65
N ASN A 28 6.18 -14.46 -8.94
CA ASN A 28 4.95 -14.97 -9.53
C ASN A 28 4.27 -13.81 -10.26
N LYS A 29 4.62 -13.63 -11.54
CA LYS A 29 4.14 -12.52 -12.40
C LYS A 29 2.62 -12.35 -12.34
N SER A 30 1.88 -13.45 -12.28
CA SER A 30 0.42 -13.46 -12.18
C SER A 30 -0.09 -12.77 -10.91
N TYR A 31 0.60 -12.95 -9.79
CA TYR A 31 0.21 -12.36 -8.51
C TYR A 31 0.41 -10.84 -8.48
N ASN A 32 1.53 -10.38 -9.04
CA ASN A 32 1.77 -8.94 -9.20
C ASN A 32 0.87 -8.32 -10.27
N ALA A 33 0.47 -9.07 -11.30
CA ALA A 33 -0.53 -8.61 -12.26
C ALA A 33 -1.90 -8.37 -11.58
N ILE A 34 -2.36 -9.29 -10.72
CA ILE A 34 -3.61 -9.12 -9.97
C ILE A 34 -3.51 -7.91 -9.02
N ARG A 35 -2.36 -7.72 -8.35
CA ARG A 35 -2.13 -6.51 -7.52
C ARG A 35 -2.10 -5.23 -8.35
N GLY A 36 -1.48 -5.25 -9.53
CA GLY A 36 -1.50 -4.12 -10.46
C GLY A 36 -2.91 -3.79 -10.93
N PHE A 37 -3.72 -4.80 -11.23
CA PHE A 37 -5.13 -4.63 -11.58
C PHE A 37 -5.94 -4.03 -10.41
N ALA A 38 -5.74 -4.54 -9.19
CA ALA A 38 -6.38 -3.98 -8.00
C ALA A 38 -5.95 -2.51 -7.75
N ALA A 39 -4.66 -2.18 -7.95
CA ALA A 39 -4.17 -0.81 -7.85
C ALA A 39 -4.80 0.11 -8.90
N ALA A 40 -4.93 -0.35 -10.14
CA ALA A 40 -5.62 0.38 -11.20
C ALA A 40 -7.09 0.63 -10.84
N GLY A 41 -7.79 -0.36 -10.29
CA GLY A 41 -9.16 -0.21 -9.80
C GLY A 41 -9.29 0.83 -8.69
N ILE A 42 -8.37 0.86 -7.72
CA ILE A 42 -8.32 1.89 -6.68
C ILE A 42 -8.11 3.27 -7.31
N PHE A 43 -7.15 3.40 -8.23
CA PHE A 43 -6.87 4.67 -8.90
C PHE A 43 -8.09 5.19 -9.68
N LEU A 44 -8.74 4.32 -10.45
CA LEU A 44 -9.93 4.68 -11.23
C LEU A 44 -11.10 5.09 -10.32
N SER A 45 -11.21 4.53 -9.11
CA SER A 45 -12.23 4.94 -8.15
C SER A 45 -12.09 6.37 -7.64
N HIS A 46 -10.86 6.93 -7.65
CA HIS A 46 -10.60 8.32 -7.31
C HIS A 46 -11.01 9.31 -8.40
N MET A 47 -11.41 8.82 -9.60
CA MET A 47 -12.03 9.65 -10.64
C MET A 47 -13.52 9.91 -10.34
N SER A 48 -13.86 10.20 -9.08
CA SER A 48 -15.24 10.43 -8.64
C SER A 48 -15.93 11.60 -9.34
N TYR A 49 -15.17 12.56 -9.85
CA TYR A 49 -15.69 13.63 -10.70
C TYR A 49 -16.40 13.13 -11.97
N LEU A 50 -16.14 11.89 -12.41
CA LEU A 50 -16.85 11.28 -13.54
C LEU A 50 -18.29 10.87 -13.20
N GLU A 51 -18.65 10.77 -11.92
CA GLU A 51 -20.02 10.52 -11.46
C GLU A 51 -20.98 11.64 -11.89
N ASP A 52 -20.49 12.88 -11.87
CA ASP A 52 -21.23 14.08 -12.23
C ASP A 52 -21.01 14.52 -13.69
N SER A 53 -20.43 13.66 -14.53
CA SER A 53 -20.15 14.01 -15.93
C SER A 53 -21.44 14.13 -16.76
N ASP A 54 -21.53 15.18 -17.58
CA ASP A 54 -22.62 15.38 -18.56
C ASP A 54 -22.68 14.28 -19.63
N VAL A 55 -21.59 13.54 -19.81
CA VAL A 55 -21.50 12.47 -20.82
C VAL A 55 -21.94 11.14 -20.21
N LEU A 56 -23.06 10.61 -20.72
CA LEU A 56 -23.69 9.37 -20.24
C LEU A 56 -22.73 8.17 -20.22
N PHE A 57 -21.81 8.09 -21.20
CA PHE A 57 -20.78 7.03 -21.26
C PHE A 57 -19.85 7.06 -20.04
N TRP A 58 -19.29 8.23 -19.71
CA TRP A 58 -18.35 8.37 -18.59
C TRP A 58 -19.02 8.11 -17.25
N ARG A 59 -20.24 8.64 -17.09
CA ARG A 59 -21.06 8.39 -15.90
C ARG A 59 -21.37 6.90 -15.75
N GLY A 60 -21.84 6.24 -16.81
CA GLY A 60 -22.13 4.80 -16.81
C GLY A 60 -20.90 3.96 -16.48
N LEU A 61 -19.75 4.27 -17.08
CA LEU A 61 -18.49 3.57 -16.81
C LEU A 61 -18.06 3.71 -15.34
N TYR A 62 -18.20 4.91 -14.76
CA TYR A 62 -17.89 5.14 -13.35
C TYR A 62 -18.81 4.34 -12.42
N THR A 63 -20.13 4.45 -12.60
CA THR A 63 -21.11 3.82 -11.72
C THR A 63 -21.03 2.29 -11.74
N LEU A 64 -20.78 1.69 -12.91
CA LEU A 64 -20.69 0.24 -13.08
C LEU A 64 -19.36 -0.33 -12.60
N PHE A 65 -18.24 0.31 -12.92
CA PHE A 65 -16.91 -0.30 -12.72
C PHE A 65 -16.05 0.45 -11.71
N PHE A 66 -15.95 1.78 -11.80
CA PHE A 66 -14.96 2.53 -11.01
C PHE A 66 -15.40 2.82 -9.58
N ARG A 67 -16.71 2.84 -9.30
CA ARG A 67 -17.24 3.06 -7.94
C ARG A 67 -16.79 2.02 -6.91
N HIS A 68 -16.36 0.83 -7.36
CA HIS A 68 -16.03 -0.31 -6.50
C HIS A 68 -14.58 -0.28 -5.94
N GLY A 69 -14.04 0.92 -5.69
CA GLY A 69 -12.69 1.11 -5.18
C GLY A 69 -12.40 0.40 -3.86
N SER A 70 -13.41 0.29 -2.97
CA SER A 70 -13.30 -0.42 -1.69
C SER A 70 -12.95 -1.90 -1.87
N SER A 71 -13.64 -2.61 -2.78
CA SER A 71 -13.36 -4.01 -3.07
C SER A 71 -11.96 -4.22 -3.65
N CYS A 72 -11.53 -3.33 -4.54
CA CYS A 72 -10.17 -3.34 -5.08
C CYS A 72 -9.12 -3.07 -4.00
N SER A 73 -9.40 -2.17 -3.05
CA SER A 73 -8.54 -1.89 -1.90
C SER A 73 -8.38 -3.10 -0.99
N SER A 74 -9.48 -3.75 -0.60
CA SER A 74 -9.45 -4.97 0.20
C SER A 74 -8.66 -6.09 -0.48
N LEU A 75 -8.89 -6.33 -1.77
CA LEU A 75 -8.14 -7.31 -2.55
C LEU A 75 -6.64 -6.97 -2.59
N PHE A 76 -6.30 -5.70 -2.79
CA PHE A 76 -4.93 -5.22 -2.81
C PHE A 76 -4.20 -5.50 -1.49
N TYR A 77 -4.87 -5.25 -0.35
CA TYR A 77 -4.30 -5.45 0.98
C TYR A 77 -4.11 -6.93 1.34
N ILE A 78 -5.12 -7.76 1.07
CA ILE A 78 -5.04 -9.21 1.28
C ILE A 78 -3.84 -9.76 0.51
N MET A 79 -3.71 -9.35 -0.75
CA MET A 79 -2.65 -9.83 -1.62
C MET A 79 -1.26 -9.34 -1.16
N SER A 80 -1.17 -8.09 -0.74
CA SER A 80 0.08 -7.50 -0.20
C SER A 80 0.53 -8.14 1.11
N GLY A 81 -0.41 -8.48 2.00
CA GLY A 81 -0.14 -9.15 3.27
C GLY A 81 0.36 -10.59 3.09
N PHE A 82 -0.28 -11.35 2.21
CA PHE A 82 0.15 -12.71 1.87
C PHE A 82 1.57 -12.73 1.28
N PHE A 83 1.91 -11.78 0.39
CA PHE A 83 3.27 -11.68 -0.15
C PHE A 83 4.30 -11.33 0.93
N ALA A 84 3.95 -10.48 1.90
CA ALA A 84 4.83 -10.15 3.02
C ALA A 84 5.19 -11.39 3.85
N LEU A 85 4.21 -12.24 4.16
CA LEU A 85 4.43 -13.49 4.91
C LEU A 85 5.34 -14.47 4.16
N TYR A 86 5.12 -14.66 2.86
CA TYR A 86 5.93 -15.58 2.06
C TYR A 86 7.36 -15.06 1.82
N THR A 87 7.55 -13.74 1.69
CA THR A 87 8.88 -13.17 1.43
C THR A 87 9.74 -13.09 2.70
N TRP A 88 9.11 -12.93 3.87
CA TRP A 88 9.83 -12.77 5.12
C TRP A 88 10.25 -14.10 5.77
N LYS A 89 9.61 -15.22 5.41
CA LYS A 89 9.90 -16.55 5.97
C LYS A 89 11.39 -16.92 5.94
N ASP A 90 12.11 -16.55 4.88
CA ASP A 90 13.51 -16.91 4.68
C ASP A 90 14.49 -15.72 4.84
N THR A 91 14.02 -14.55 5.31
CA THR A 91 14.86 -13.34 5.42
C THR A 91 14.78 -12.71 6.81
N ASN A 92 15.91 -12.25 7.34
CA ASN A 92 15.91 -11.48 8.60
C ASN A 92 15.02 -10.22 8.48
N PHE A 93 14.16 -9.98 9.49
CA PHE A 93 13.19 -8.88 9.50
C PHE A 93 13.83 -7.51 9.24
N ARG A 94 14.98 -7.24 9.85
CA ARG A 94 15.68 -5.96 9.70
C ARG A 94 16.11 -5.73 8.26
N LYS A 95 16.60 -6.78 7.58
CA LYS A 95 17.01 -6.72 6.17
C LYS A 95 15.80 -6.52 5.25
N TYR A 96 14.70 -7.20 5.54
CA TYR A 96 13.44 -7.06 4.81
C TYR A 96 12.87 -5.63 4.92
N ILE A 97 12.69 -5.11 6.13
CA ILE A 97 12.16 -3.77 6.38
C ILE A 97 13.09 -2.70 5.81
N SER A 98 14.40 -2.81 6.00
CA SER A 98 15.37 -1.85 5.43
C SER A 98 15.29 -1.80 3.91
N GLY A 99 15.18 -2.96 3.24
CA GLY A 99 15.01 -3.04 1.79
C GLY A 99 13.73 -2.35 1.31
N LYS A 100 12.61 -2.54 2.03
CA LYS A 100 11.35 -1.86 1.71
C LYS A 100 11.41 -0.35 1.96
N MET A 101 11.94 0.07 3.10
CA MET A 101 12.08 1.49 3.44
C MET A 101 12.92 2.23 2.40
N LYS A 102 14.02 1.65 1.91
CA LYS A 102 14.85 2.26 0.85
C LYS A 102 14.09 2.54 -0.45
N LYS A 103 13.07 1.74 -0.78
CA LYS A 103 12.27 1.94 -1.98
C LYS A 103 11.08 2.88 -1.75
N ILE A 104 10.40 2.76 -0.60
CA ILE A 104 9.17 3.53 -0.29
C ILE A 104 9.50 4.95 0.15
N TYR A 105 10.51 5.12 1.01
CA TYR A 105 10.85 6.40 1.63
C TYR A 105 11.14 7.54 0.62
N PRO A 106 11.96 7.35 -0.45
CA PRO A 106 12.21 8.44 -1.40
C PRO A 106 10.94 8.89 -2.14
N LEU A 107 10.06 7.94 -2.47
CA LEU A 107 8.78 8.24 -3.10
C LEU A 107 7.86 9.03 -2.17
N VAL A 108 7.73 8.58 -0.91
CA VAL A 108 6.93 9.27 0.12
C VAL A 108 7.45 10.68 0.35
N LEU A 109 8.77 10.85 0.43
CA LEU A 109 9.40 12.15 0.62
C LEU A 109 9.16 13.08 -0.58
N GLY A 110 9.23 12.56 -1.81
CA GLY A 110 8.90 13.32 -3.02
C GLY A 110 7.45 13.81 -3.03
N VAL A 111 6.50 12.93 -2.70
CA VAL A 111 5.07 13.30 -2.60
C VAL A 111 4.83 14.31 -1.47
N LEU A 112 5.50 14.14 -0.33
CA LEU A 112 5.41 15.07 0.80
C LEU A 112 5.92 16.46 0.42
N LEU A 113 7.07 16.56 -0.26
CA LEU A 113 7.62 17.84 -0.71
C LEU A 113 6.68 18.53 -1.71
N LEU A 114 6.11 17.77 -2.65
CA LEU A 114 5.12 18.29 -3.58
C LEU A 114 3.87 18.80 -2.84
N ALA A 115 3.36 18.04 -1.87
CA ALA A 115 2.21 18.44 -1.07
C ALA A 115 2.50 19.71 -0.24
N ILE A 116 3.69 19.85 0.33
CA ILE A 116 4.13 21.06 1.03
C ILE A 116 4.18 22.26 0.06
N ALA A 117 4.77 22.08 -1.12
CA ALA A 117 4.87 23.15 -2.11
C ALA A 117 3.48 23.65 -2.56
N ILE A 118 2.55 22.73 -2.83
CA ILE A 118 1.18 23.05 -3.20
C ILE A 118 0.45 23.76 -2.04
N ASP A 119 0.58 23.24 -0.82
CA ASP A 119 -0.10 23.82 0.35
C ASP A 119 0.38 25.24 0.68
N VAL A 120 1.70 25.49 0.56
CA VAL A 120 2.29 26.83 0.71
C VAL A 120 1.82 27.76 -0.42
N ALA A 121 1.82 27.30 -1.67
CA ALA A 121 1.37 28.10 -2.82
C ALA A 121 -0.11 28.47 -2.73
N MET A 122 -0.94 27.60 -2.15
CA MET A 122 -2.38 27.80 -1.96
C MET A 122 -2.74 28.48 -0.63
N GLY A 123 -1.78 28.78 0.24
CA GLY A 123 -2.02 29.48 1.50
C GLY A 123 -2.73 28.64 2.58
N GLY A 124 -2.66 27.30 2.50
CA GLY A 124 -3.33 26.38 3.42
C GLY A 124 -4.62 25.84 2.80
N SER A 125 -4.49 24.78 2.00
CA SER A 125 -5.62 24.20 1.27
C SER A 125 -6.37 23.17 2.12
N GLU A 126 -7.71 23.21 2.09
CA GLU A 126 -8.58 22.16 2.66
C GLU A 126 -8.21 20.77 2.13
N THR A 127 -7.89 20.68 0.85
CA THR A 127 -7.61 19.41 0.17
C THR A 127 -6.24 18.81 0.52
N VAL A 128 -5.30 19.62 1.01
CA VAL A 128 -3.91 19.19 1.24
C VAL A 128 -3.56 19.16 2.72
N SER A 129 -3.85 20.23 3.45
CA SER A 129 -3.55 20.35 4.87
C SER A 129 -4.79 20.25 5.77
N GLY A 130 -6.01 20.27 5.23
CA GLY A 130 -7.24 20.22 6.01
C GLY A 130 -7.57 21.56 6.69
N ASN A 131 -7.34 22.67 5.97
CA ASN A 131 -7.52 24.05 6.46
C ASN A 131 -6.61 24.40 7.66
N ILE A 132 -5.42 23.79 7.71
CA ILE A 132 -4.42 24.13 8.72
C ILE A 132 -3.61 25.30 8.20
N ALA A 133 -3.60 26.41 8.95
CA ALA A 133 -2.80 27.58 8.60
C ALA A 133 -1.32 27.21 8.40
N VAL A 134 -0.77 27.61 7.25
CA VAL A 134 0.63 27.39 6.88
C VAL A 134 1.54 28.01 7.93
N GLY A 135 2.56 27.25 8.36
CA GLY A 135 3.51 27.69 9.38
C GLY A 135 3.02 27.57 10.84
N SER A 136 1.76 27.17 11.08
CA SER A 136 1.29 26.88 12.42
C SER A 136 2.01 25.68 13.06
N ARG A 137 1.93 25.55 14.40
CA ARG A 137 2.49 24.40 15.12
C ARG A 137 1.93 23.06 14.61
N LYS A 138 0.63 23.02 14.27
CA LYS A 138 -0.03 21.83 13.73
C LYS A 138 0.49 21.48 12.33
N TRP A 139 0.77 22.49 11.51
CA TRP A 139 1.36 22.31 10.18
C TRP A 139 2.75 21.68 10.28
N TRP A 140 3.63 22.22 11.11
CA TRP A 140 4.97 21.68 11.32
C TRP A 140 4.97 20.28 11.93
N PHE A 141 4.07 20.01 12.88
CA PHE A 141 3.86 18.67 13.40
C PHE A 141 3.47 17.69 12.27
N ASN A 142 2.55 18.09 11.40
CA ASN A 142 2.12 17.28 10.27
C ASN A 142 3.24 16.97 9.27
N VAL A 143 4.13 17.94 9.02
CA VAL A 143 5.33 17.77 8.18
C VAL A 143 6.31 16.79 8.85
N PHE A 144 6.62 17.00 10.13
CA PHE A 144 7.52 16.12 10.88
C PHE A 144 7.02 14.66 10.92
N MET A 145 5.72 14.48 11.17
CA MET A 145 5.12 13.15 11.19
C MET A 145 5.10 12.50 9.80
N GLY A 146 5.01 13.31 8.73
CA GLY A 146 5.16 12.84 7.34
C GLY A 146 6.57 12.36 7.03
N ILE A 147 7.60 13.13 7.42
CA ILE A 147 9.01 12.77 7.26
C ILE A 147 9.31 11.44 7.99
N THR A 148 8.82 11.30 9.21
CA THR A 148 9.03 10.09 10.02
C THR A 148 8.11 8.92 9.64
N MET A 149 7.13 9.14 8.75
CA MET A 149 6.08 8.17 8.39
C MET A 149 5.27 7.65 9.59
N LEU A 150 5.17 8.43 10.67
CA LEU A 150 4.49 8.04 11.91
C LEU A 150 3.02 8.50 11.98
N LYS A 151 2.50 9.17 10.95
CA LYS A 151 1.12 9.70 10.92
C LYS A 151 0.06 8.62 11.18
N ALA A 152 0.31 7.39 10.72
CA ALA A 152 -0.59 6.26 10.92
C ALA A 152 -0.81 5.88 12.39
N PHE A 153 0.07 6.31 13.30
CA PHE A 153 -0.04 6.03 14.75
C PHE A 153 -0.71 7.16 15.53
N VAL A 154 -1.08 8.27 14.87
CA VAL A 154 -1.75 9.39 15.53
C VAL A 154 -3.26 9.28 15.28
N PRO A 155 -4.08 9.07 16.32
CA PRO A 155 -5.52 8.90 16.18
C PRO A 155 -6.25 10.26 16.08
N TRP A 156 -5.81 11.12 15.16
CA TRP A 156 -6.46 12.42 14.89
C TRP A 156 -6.71 12.57 13.39
N GLU A 157 -7.98 12.67 13.01
CA GLU A 157 -8.43 12.68 11.60
C GLU A 157 -7.81 13.82 10.79
N SER A 158 -7.77 15.03 11.36
CA SER A 158 -7.15 16.22 10.75
C SER A 158 -5.63 16.13 10.58
N THR A 159 -4.99 15.12 11.19
CA THR A 159 -3.55 14.86 11.05
C THR A 159 -3.34 13.66 10.13
N PHE A 160 -4.25 12.69 10.16
CA PHE A 160 -4.16 11.45 9.39
C PHE A 160 -4.19 11.69 7.87
N TYR A 161 -5.07 12.57 7.40
CA TYR A 161 -5.26 12.81 5.96
C TYR A 161 -4.38 13.92 5.36
N SER A 162 -3.84 14.83 6.19
CA SER A 162 -3.02 15.95 5.71
C SER A 162 -1.67 15.48 5.14
N PHE A 163 -1.29 15.99 3.97
CA PHE A 163 -0.04 15.69 3.25
C PHE A 163 0.17 14.22 2.82
N HIS A 164 -0.82 13.33 3.03
CA HIS A 164 -0.67 11.88 2.78
C HIS A 164 -1.83 11.22 2.03
N GLY A 165 -2.77 12.02 1.49
CA GLY A 165 -3.94 11.53 0.74
C GLY A 165 -3.66 10.44 -0.31
N PRO A 166 -2.58 10.53 -1.13
CA PRO A 166 -2.26 9.51 -2.15
C PRO A 166 -1.12 8.54 -1.80
N SER A 167 -0.40 8.72 -0.69
CA SER A 167 0.83 7.96 -0.43
C SER A 167 0.60 6.57 0.18
N TRP A 168 -0.60 6.27 0.65
CA TRP A 168 -0.93 4.97 1.27
C TRP A 168 -0.94 3.81 0.26
N TYR A 169 -1.47 3.98 -0.95
CA TYR A 169 -1.43 2.92 -1.99
C TYR A 169 -0.05 2.76 -2.63
N MET A 170 0.76 3.82 -2.65
CA MET A 170 2.12 3.80 -3.21
C MET A 170 3.08 2.93 -2.38
N SER A 171 2.94 2.93 -1.05
CA SER A 171 3.66 2.02 -0.15
C SER A 171 3.41 0.54 -0.49
N ALA A 172 2.28 0.30 -1.12
CA ALA A 172 1.69 -1.00 -1.32
C ALA A 172 2.04 -1.53 -2.73
N LEU A 173 2.34 -0.67 -3.70
CA LEU A 173 2.85 -1.01 -5.05
C LEU A 173 4.32 -1.43 -5.07
N VAL A 174 5.12 -0.92 -4.13
CA VAL A 174 6.57 -1.15 -4.10
C VAL A 174 6.90 -2.44 -3.35
N VAL A 175 6.93 -3.56 -4.07
CA VAL A 175 7.48 -4.86 -3.63
C VAL A 175 8.64 -5.25 -4.53
#